data_AF-A0AA92VDA1-F1
#
_entry.id   AF-A0AA92VDA1-F1
#
_cell.length_a   1.000
_cell.length_b   1.000
_cell.length_c   1.000
_cell.angle_alpha   90.00
_cell.angle_beta   90.00
_cell.angle_gamma   90.00
#
_symmetry.space_group_name_H-M   'P 1'
#
loop_
_entity.id
_entity.type
_entity.pdbx_description
1 polymer ?
#
loop_
_entity_poly.entity_id
_entity_poly.type
_entity_poly.pdbx_seq_one_letter_code
_entity_poly.pdbx_strand_id
1 'polypeptide(L)'
;MAVPFFLLTLQEVLKYHGMKKIILMLVIVLITMGAKAQSVVQTEDGKYPVYCTMMAYNAWGIGKIKIQLDLGEVSSGHSFEAIWDENGKPMKFNTAMDAVNYMAKRGWKLEMTTAVQNVVHYIMVKRISKDSEIREGLVAKPE
;
A
#
# COMPACT_ATOMS: atom_id res chain seq x y z
N MET A 1 56.45 32.13 31.32
CA MET A 1 55.64 32.41 30.12
C MET A 1 55.50 31.10 29.33
N ALA A 2 54.59 30.20 29.74
CA ALA A 2 54.47 28.84 29.17
C ALA A 2 53.00 28.38 29.03
N VAL A 3 52.11 29.34 28.78
CA VAL A 3 50.66 29.10 28.60
C VAL A 3 50.23 28.80 27.14
N PRO A 4 50.96 29.17 26.05
CA PRO A 4 50.40 29.04 24.69
C PRO A 4 50.31 27.60 24.17
N PHE A 5 51.25 26.71 24.53
CA PHE A 5 51.32 25.36 23.95
C PHE A 5 50.20 24.43 24.46
N PHE A 6 49.77 24.59 25.72
CA PHE A 6 48.75 23.74 26.34
C PHE A 6 47.33 24.06 25.87
N LEU A 7 47.06 25.33 25.50
CA LEU A 7 45.76 25.74 24.95
C LEU A 7 45.56 25.24 23.51
N LEU A 8 46.63 25.25 22.71
CA LEU A 8 46.63 24.75 21.33
C LEU A 8 46.36 23.24 21.28
N THR A 9 47.03 22.46 22.14
CA THR A 9 46.80 21.01 22.22
C THR A 9 45.39 20.68 22.71
N LEU A 10 44.83 21.45 23.66
CA LEU A 10 43.46 21.24 24.12
C LEU A 10 42.42 21.55 23.03
N GLN A 11 42.61 22.63 22.25
CA GLN A 11 41.75 22.95 21.10
C GLN A 11 41.79 21.87 20.02
N GLU A 12 42.97 21.33 19.70
CA GLU A 12 43.10 20.23 18.75
C GLU A 12 42.47 18.94 19.25
N VAL A 13 42.62 18.60 20.54
CA VAL A 13 42.00 17.42 21.17
C VAL A 13 40.48 17.55 21.22
N LEU A 14 39.93 18.73 21.54
CA LEU A 14 38.49 19.00 21.53
C LEU A 14 37.92 18.95 20.11
N LYS A 15 38.65 19.50 19.12
CA LYS A 15 38.29 19.43 17.69
C LYS A 15 38.32 17.98 17.19
N TYR A 16 39.31 17.18 17.59
CA TYR A 16 39.40 15.75 17.30
C TYR A 16 38.26 14.94 17.92
N HIS A 17 37.85 15.27 19.15
CA HIS A 17 36.67 14.70 19.79
C HIS A 17 35.37 15.04 19.05
N GLY A 18 35.24 16.27 18.55
CA GLY A 18 34.13 16.71 17.70
C GLY A 18 34.09 16.00 16.35
N MET A 19 35.23 15.90 15.67
CA MET A 19 35.35 15.24 14.36
C MET A 19 35.02 13.74 14.44
N LYS A 20 35.41 13.04 15.53
CA LYS A 20 35.04 11.64 15.75
C LYS A 20 33.53 11.41 15.82
N LYS A 21 32.79 12.31 16.50
CA LYS A 21 31.33 12.23 16.58
C LYS A 21 30.68 12.46 15.22
N ILE A 22 31.21 13.40 14.43
CA ILE A 22 30.73 13.69 13.07
C ILE A 22 30.96 12.48 12.15
N ILE A 23 32.15 11.89 12.19
CA ILE A 23 32.48 10.67 11.41
C ILE A 23 31.54 9.52 11.81
N LEU A 24 31.28 9.33 13.11
CA LEU A 24 30.37 8.29 13.59
C LEU A 24 28.93 8.50 13.08
N MET A 25 28.40 9.72 13.09
CA MET A 25 27.07 10.01 12.53
C MET A 25 27.02 9.72 11.03
N LEU A 26 28.07 10.09 10.29
CA LEU A 26 28.16 9.88 8.85
C LEU A 26 28.19 8.39 8.50
N VAL A 27 28.90 7.58 9.28
CA VAL A 27 28.90 6.11 9.16
C VAL A 27 27.51 5.53 9.45
N ILE A 28 26.81 5.99 10.49
CA ILE A 28 25.45 5.52 10.80
C ILE A 28 24.49 5.83 9.65
N VAL A 29 24.54 7.03 9.07
CA VAL A 29 23.71 7.42 7.91
C VAL A 29 24.02 6.54 6.69
N LEU A 30 25.29 6.21 6.44
CA LEU A 30 25.65 5.32 5.33
C LEU A 30 25.16 3.88 5.55
N ILE A 31 25.13 3.40 6.79
CA ILE A 31 24.64 2.05 7.13
C ILE A 31 23.11 1.94 6.92
N THR A 32 22.34 3.00 7.20
CA THR A 32 20.88 2.96 7.07
C THR A 32 20.38 2.99 5.63
N MET A 33 21.17 3.46 4.66
CA MET A 33 20.80 3.47 3.23
C MET A 33 20.63 2.06 2.62
N GLY A 34 21.19 1.03 3.26
CA GLY A 34 21.07 -0.37 2.85
C GLY A 34 19.86 -1.11 3.43
N ALA A 35 19.13 -0.52 4.39
CA ALA A 35 18.02 -1.18 5.04
C ALA A 35 16.81 -1.31 4.11
N LYS A 36 16.56 -2.52 3.60
CA LYS A 36 15.31 -2.86 2.91
C LYS A 36 14.25 -3.20 3.97
N ALA A 37 13.36 -2.25 4.25
CA ALA A 37 12.38 -2.35 5.35
C ALA A 37 11.18 -3.27 5.07
N GLN A 38 11.01 -3.77 3.84
CA GLN A 38 9.85 -4.58 3.48
C GLN A 38 10.31 -5.83 2.73
N SER A 39 10.40 -6.96 3.43
CA SER A 39 10.52 -8.27 2.78
C SER A 39 9.16 -8.66 2.23
N VAL A 40 8.98 -8.50 0.93
CA VAL A 40 7.81 -9.02 0.23
C VAL A 40 7.97 -10.53 0.08
N VAL A 41 7.02 -11.31 0.61
CA VAL A 41 7.00 -12.76 0.38
C VAL A 41 6.55 -13.01 -1.05
N GLN A 42 7.52 -13.34 -1.91
CA GLN A 42 7.23 -13.72 -3.28
C GLN A 42 6.74 -15.17 -3.34
N THR A 43 5.85 -15.39 -4.27
CA THR A 43 5.34 -16.70 -4.68
C THR A 43 6.22 -17.25 -5.81
N GLU A 44 6.05 -18.52 -6.19
CA GLU A 44 6.93 -19.22 -7.16
C GLU A 44 7.08 -18.51 -8.52
N ASP A 45 6.11 -17.70 -8.93
CA ASP A 45 6.13 -16.92 -10.17
C ASP A 45 6.79 -15.54 -10.03
N GLY A 46 7.46 -15.26 -8.90
CA GLY A 46 8.12 -13.99 -8.61
C GLY A 46 7.15 -12.84 -8.27
N LYS A 47 5.85 -13.13 -8.14
CA LYS A 47 4.82 -12.15 -7.75
C LYS A 47 4.52 -12.23 -6.27
N TYR A 48 3.83 -11.22 -5.75
CA TYR A 48 3.32 -11.23 -4.38
C TYR A 48 1.81 -11.03 -4.34
N PRO A 49 1.12 -11.60 -3.34
CA PRO A 49 -0.31 -11.45 -3.21
C PRO A 49 -0.65 -10.07 -2.63
N VAL A 50 -1.67 -9.45 -3.21
CA VAL A 50 -2.40 -8.33 -2.63
C VAL A 50 -3.85 -8.70 -2.45
N TYR A 51 -4.49 -8.14 -1.44
CA TYR A 51 -5.85 -8.47 -1.06
C TYR A 51 -6.74 -7.25 -1.16
N CYS A 52 -8.01 -7.47 -1.50
CA CYS A 52 -9.05 -6.48 -1.35
C CYS A 52 -10.30 -7.08 -0.73
N THR A 53 -11.03 -6.26 0.03
CA THR A 53 -12.40 -6.60 0.43
C THR A 53 -13.36 -5.95 -0.56
N MET A 54 -14.13 -6.76 -1.28
CA MET A 54 -15.24 -6.28 -2.09
C MET A 54 -16.56 -6.46 -1.33
N MET A 55 -17.26 -5.36 -1.07
CA MET A 55 -18.60 -5.38 -0.49
C MET A 55 -19.63 -5.21 -1.61
N ALA A 56 -20.55 -6.16 -1.73
CA ALA A 56 -21.66 -6.08 -2.67
C ALA A 56 -22.95 -5.76 -1.93
N TYR A 57 -23.63 -4.68 -2.33
CA TYR A 57 -24.84 -4.22 -1.66
C TYR A 57 -25.81 -3.57 -2.66
N ASN A 58 -27.10 -3.58 -2.36
CA ASN A 58 -28.10 -2.75 -3.03
C ASN A 58 -28.82 -1.90 -1.99
N ALA A 59 -29.44 -0.81 -2.45
CA ALA A 59 -30.22 0.03 -1.56
C ALA A 59 -31.46 -0.76 -1.13
N TRP A 60 -31.61 -1.00 0.18
CA TRP A 60 -32.80 -1.64 0.77
C TRP A 60 -33.12 -3.05 0.24
N GLY A 61 -32.14 -3.80 -0.26
CA GLY A 61 -32.38 -5.15 -0.79
C GLY A 61 -32.95 -5.18 -2.21
N ILE A 62 -33.20 -4.03 -2.84
CA ILE A 62 -33.91 -3.95 -4.14
C ILE A 62 -33.02 -3.31 -5.22
N GLY A 63 -33.10 -3.87 -6.43
CA GLY A 63 -32.49 -3.32 -7.63
C GLY A 63 -31.02 -3.73 -7.84
N LYS A 64 -30.31 -2.95 -8.66
CA LYS A 64 -28.93 -3.28 -9.08
C LYS A 64 -27.95 -3.25 -7.91
N ILE A 65 -26.99 -4.17 -7.94
CA ILE A 65 -25.89 -4.28 -6.98
C ILE A 65 -24.85 -3.18 -7.26
N LYS A 66 -24.43 -2.50 -6.20
CA LYS A 66 -23.26 -1.63 -6.15
C LYS A 66 -22.13 -2.38 -5.46
N ILE A 67 -20.89 -2.03 -5.79
CA ILE A 67 -19.73 -2.55 -5.09
C ILE A 67 -18.85 -1.44 -4.55
N GLN A 68 -18.23 -1.71 -3.41
CA GLN A 68 -17.17 -0.92 -2.81
C GLN A 68 -15.97 -1.82 -2.58
N LEU A 69 -14.78 -1.32 -2.90
CA LEU A 69 -13.51 -2.02 -2.75
C LEU A 69 -12.69 -1.36 -1.65
N ASP A 70 -12.25 -2.16 -0.68
CA ASP A 70 -11.15 -1.82 0.22
C ASP A 70 -9.86 -2.39 -0.33
N LEU A 71 -8.96 -1.51 -0.77
CA LEU A 71 -7.63 -1.85 -1.30
C LEU A 71 -6.51 -1.59 -0.29
N GLY A 72 -6.82 -1.27 0.97
CA GLY A 72 -5.86 -0.89 1.99
C GLY A 72 -5.25 0.49 1.78
N GLU A 73 -3.99 0.69 2.24
CA GLU A 73 -3.25 1.96 2.23
C GLU A 73 -3.08 2.59 0.83
N VAL A 74 -3.29 1.80 -0.22
CA VAL A 74 -3.28 2.26 -1.62
C VAL A 74 -4.50 3.14 -1.94
N SER A 75 -5.55 3.10 -1.11
CA SER A 75 -6.73 3.96 -1.24
C SER A 75 -6.43 5.39 -0.74
N SER A 76 -6.68 6.39 -1.57
CA SER A 76 -6.30 7.79 -1.30
C SER A 76 -7.20 8.42 -0.23
N GLY A 77 -6.94 8.13 1.04
CA GLY A 77 -7.60 8.74 2.20
C GLY A 77 -9.03 8.24 2.50
N HIS A 78 -9.59 7.39 1.64
CA HIS A 78 -10.87 6.72 1.86
C HIS A 78 -10.70 5.21 1.67
N SER A 79 -10.89 4.45 2.74
CA SER A 79 -10.71 2.98 2.76
C SER A 79 -11.63 2.22 1.80
N PHE A 80 -12.59 2.87 1.16
CA PHE A 80 -13.52 2.23 0.23
C PHE A 80 -13.72 3.06 -1.03
N GLU A 81 -13.42 2.45 -2.18
CA GLU A 81 -13.58 3.06 -3.49
C GLU A 81 -14.69 2.37 -4.29
N ALA A 82 -15.56 3.16 -4.92
CA ALA A 82 -16.47 2.65 -5.94
C ALA A 82 -15.70 2.44 -7.25
N ILE A 83 -16.12 1.46 -8.05
CA ILE A 83 -15.65 1.31 -9.43
C ILE A 83 -16.50 2.20 -10.33
N TRP A 84 -15.86 2.98 -11.19
CA TRP A 84 -16.54 3.88 -12.12
C TRP A 84 -16.63 3.25 -13.51
N ASP A 85 -17.63 3.65 -14.29
CA ASP A 85 -17.69 3.36 -15.71
C ASP A 85 -16.92 4.44 -16.51
N GLU A 86 -16.80 4.22 -17.83
CA GLU A 86 -16.14 5.14 -18.75
C GLU A 86 -16.77 6.55 -18.79
N ASN A 87 -18.01 6.69 -18.31
CA ASN A 87 -18.75 7.95 -18.26
C ASN A 87 -18.64 8.64 -16.90
N GLY A 88 -17.81 8.13 -15.99
CA GLY A 88 -17.68 8.71 -14.65
C GLY A 88 -18.91 8.48 -13.76
N LYS A 89 -19.64 7.37 -13.94
CA LYS A 89 -20.71 6.95 -13.02
C LYS A 89 -20.32 5.71 -12.24
N PRO A 90 -20.74 5.56 -10.97
CA PRO A 90 -20.52 4.32 -10.24
C PRO A 90 -21.16 3.13 -10.94
N MET A 91 -20.36 2.10 -11.21
CA MET A 91 -20.78 0.88 -11.89
C MET A 91 -21.83 0.13 -11.06
N LYS A 92 -22.79 -0.45 -11.76
CA LYS A 92 -23.87 -1.25 -11.17
C LYS A 92 -23.98 -2.59 -11.88
N PHE A 93 -24.20 -3.64 -11.09
CA PHE A 93 -24.24 -5.03 -11.52
C PHE A 93 -25.65 -5.60 -11.34
N ASN A 94 -26.03 -6.62 -12.12
CA ASN A 94 -27.33 -7.27 -11.91
C ASN A 94 -27.27 -8.24 -10.72
N THR A 95 -26.11 -8.90 -10.54
CA THR A 95 -25.86 -9.81 -9.41
C THR A 95 -24.51 -9.53 -8.76
N ALA A 96 -24.31 -10.02 -7.52
CA ALA A 96 -22.99 -9.99 -6.89
C ALA A 96 -21.97 -10.84 -7.67
N MET A 97 -22.41 -11.92 -8.32
CA MET A 97 -21.54 -12.75 -9.15
C MET A 97 -21.09 -12.05 -10.43
N ASP A 98 -21.89 -11.14 -11.00
CA ASP A 98 -21.44 -10.31 -12.12
C ASP A 98 -20.26 -9.43 -11.71
N ALA A 99 -20.30 -8.89 -10.48
CA ALA A 99 -19.19 -8.13 -9.91
C ALA A 99 -17.96 -9.02 -9.64
N VAL A 100 -18.14 -10.22 -9.08
CA VAL A 100 -17.05 -11.19 -8.92
C VAL A 100 -16.40 -11.53 -10.26
N ASN A 101 -17.20 -11.78 -11.30
CA ASN A 101 -16.73 -12.07 -12.66
C ASN A 101 -16.02 -10.85 -13.28
N TYR A 102 -16.50 -9.65 -13.02
CA TYR A 102 -15.85 -8.41 -13.45
C TYR A 102 -14.45 -8.26 -12.84
N MET A 103 -14.31 -8.57 -11.54
CA MET A 103 -13.03 -8.57 -10.84
C MET A 103 -12.12 -9.70 -11.34
N ALA A 104 -12.67 -10.89 -11.59
CA ALA A 104 -11.93 -12.04 -12.13
C ALA A 104 -11.25 -11.75 -13.48
N LYS A 105 -11.95 -11.05 -14.38
CA LYS A 105 -11.38 -10.60 -15.66
C LYS A 105 -10.19 -9.64 -15.51
N ARG A 106 -9.97 -9.08 -14.32
CA ARG A 106 -8.88 -8.13 -13.98
C ARG A 106 -7.80 -8.75 -13.10
N GLY A 107 -7.80 -10.08 -13.00
CA GLY A 107 -6.77 -10.85 -12.27
C GLY A 107 -7.08 -11.06 -10.79
N TRP A 108 -8.25 -10.66 -10.30
CA TRP A 108 -8.66 -10.92 -8.92
C TRP A 108 -9.30 -12.30 -8.79
N LYS A 109 -8.80 -13.12 -7.88
CA LYS A 109 -9.36 -14.42 -7.54
C LYS A 109 -10.15 -14.32 -6.24
N LEU A 110 -11.33 -14.93 -6.19
CA LEU A 110 -12.07 -15.07 -4.94
C LEU A 110 -11.34 -16.06 -4.01
N GLU A 111 -10.95 -15.60 -2.82
CA GLU A 111 -10.28 -16.42 -1.80
C GLU A 111 -11.29 -16.92 -0.76
N MET A 112 -12.14 -16.02 -0.26
CA MET A 112 -13.11 -16.34 0.79
C MET A 112 -14.31 -15.39 0.74
N THR A 113 -15.45 -15.86 1.26
CA THR A 113 -16.63 -15.02 1.51
C THR A 113 -16.99 -15.06 2.99
N THR A 114 -17.31 -13.90 3.57
CA THR A 114 -17.87 -13.77 4.92
C THR A 114 -19.06 -12.83 4.92
N ALA A 115 -19.95 -12.96 5.91
CA ALA A 115 -21.11 -12.10 6.06
C ALA A 115 -21.05 -11.37 7.41
N VAL A 116 -21.15 -10.04 7.36
CA VAL A 116 -21.18 -9.19 8.55
C VAL A 116 -22.38 -8.27 8.43
N GLN A 117 -23.30 -8.30 9.41
CA GLN A 117 -24.47 -7.41 9.47
C GLN A 117 -25.28 -7.35 8.15
N ASN A 118 -25.54 -8.52 7.53
CA ASN A 118 -26.26 -8.67 6.25
C ASN A 118 -25.54 -8.12 5.01
N VAL A 119 -24.26 -7.75 5.12
CA VAL A 119 -23.41 -7.44 3.98
C VAL A 119 -22.50 -8.62 3.71
N VAL A 120 -22.48 -9.08 2.45
CA VAL A 120 -21.54 -10.13 2.02
C VAL A 120 -20.24 -9.47 1.59
N HIS A 121 -19.16 -9.87 2.24
CA HIS A 121 -17.79 -9.47 1.96
C HIS A 121 -17.10 -10.57 1.16
N TYR A 122 -16.54 -10.20 0.02
CA TYR A 122 -15.75 -11.06 -0.84
C TYR A 122 -14.28 -10.67 -0.66
N ILE A 123 -13.50 -11.56 -0.04
CA ILE A 123 -12.05 -11.39 0.08
C ILE A 123 -11.45 -11.90 -1.23
N MET A 124 -10.81 -11.00 -1.96
CA MET A 124 -10.22 -11.31 -3.25
C MET A 124 -8.71 -11.09 -3.21
N VAL A 125 -7.97 -11.90 -3.96
CA VAL A 125 -6.51 -11.85 -4.06
C VAL A 125 -6.08 -11.64 -5.51
N LYS A 126 -5.08 -10.78 -5.72
CA LYS A 126 -4.41 -10.61 -7.03
C LYS A 126 -2.91 -10.82 -6.82
N ARG A 127 -2.26 -11.54 -7.75
CA ARG A 127 -0.81 -11.69 -7.77
C ARG A 127 -0.22 -10.60 -8.67
N ILE A 128 0.64 -9.76 -8.10
CA ILE A 128 1.21 -8.60 -8.78
C ILE A 128 2.74 -8.60 -8.70
N SER A 129 3.38 -7.92 -9.65
CA SER A 129 4.83 -7.69 -9.65
C SER A 129 5.20 -6.32 -9.08
N LYS A 130 4.26 -5.37 -9.03
CA LYS A 130 4.44 -4.00 -8.52
C LYS A 130 3.09 -3.38 -8.13
N ASP A 131 3.09 -2.46 -7.18
CA ASP A 131 1.86 -1.88 -6.62
C ASP A 131 0.97 -1.14 -7.62
N SER A 132 1.54 -0.63 -8.72
CA SER A 132 0.76 0.01 -9.79
C SER A 132 -0.28 -0.93 -10.44
N GLU A 133 -0.09 -2.25 -10.32
CA GLU A 133 -0.99 -3.26 -10.90
C GLU A 133 -2.24 -3.50 -10.05
N ILE A 134 -2.29 -3.00 -8.81
CA ILE A 134 -3.43 -3.17 -7.89
C ILE A 134 -4.72 -2.63 -8.52
N ARG A 135 -4.63 -1.47 -9.18
CA ARG A 135 -5.77 -0.77 -9.80
C ARG A 135 -5.91 -1.04 -11.30
N GLU A 136 -5.08 -1.90 -11.87
CA GLU A 136 -5.10 -2.13 -13.32
C GLU A 136 -6.48 -2.63 -13.81
N GLY A 137 -7.05 -1.90 -14.76
CA GLY A 137 -8.40 -2.15 -15.29
C GLY A 137 -9.55 -1.64 -14.40
N LEU A 138 -9.27 -1.07 -13.23
CA LEU A 138 -10.25 -0.41 -12.36
C LEU A 138 -10.26 1.09 -12.66
N VAL A 139 -11.40 1.62 -13.09
CA VAL A 139 -11.55 3.06 -13.34
C VAL A 139 -11.82 3.74 -11.99
N ALA A 140 -10.88 4.59 -11.57
CA ALA A 140 -11.03 5.46 -10.41
C ALA A 140 -11.96 6.65 -10.74
N LYS A 141 -12.42 7.35 -9.71
CA LYS A 141 -13.27 8.53 -9.89
C LYS A 141 -12.57 9.54 -10.81
N PRO A 142 -13.23 10.07 -11.85
CA PRO A 142 -12.69 11.19 -12.62
C PRO A 142 -12.47 12.39 -11.69
N GLU A 143 -11.33 13.05 -11.82
CA GLU A 143 -11.04 14.33 -11.13
C GLU A 143 -12.00 15.44 -11.58
#